data_AF-A0A5C9CHL4-F1
#
_entry.id   AF-A0A5C9CHL4-F1
#
_cell.length_a   1.000
_cell.length_b   1.000
_cell.length_c   1.000
_cell.angle_alpha   90.00
_cell.angle_beta   90.00
_cell.angle_gamma   90.00
#
_symmetry.space_group_name_H-M   'P 1'
#
loop_
_entity.id
_entity.type
_entity.pdbx_description
1 polymer ?
#
loop_
_entity_poly.entity_id
_entity_poly.type
_entity_poly.pdbx_seq_one_letter_code
_entity_poly.pdbx_strand_id
1 'polypeptide(L)'
;MVLRPVIVALCKQARVQFEREEALMRRLNFPDQQAHAAQHQLLLEQLIGRSMDVGKGYMNKPAIAQLMQDWATHHVPEEDAALAAFLAHHTPKG
;
A
#
# COMPACT_ATOMS: atom_id res chain seq x y z
N MET A 1 -19.42 -2.05 16.37
CA MET A 1 -18.54 -2.86 15.49
C MET A 1 -17.23 -2.11 15.28
N VAL A 2 -16.07 -2.75 15.49
CA VAL A 2 -14.71 -2.12 15.56
C VAL A 2 -14.04 -1.89 14.20
N LEU A 3 -14.74 -2.07 13.08
CA LEU A 3 -14.12 -2.10 11.74
C LEU A 3 -13.48 -0.77 11.32
N ARG A 4 -14.11 0.37 11.59
CA ARG A 4 -13.55 1.68 11.26
C ARG A 4 -12.20 1.93 11.95
N PRO A 5 -12.07 1.77 13.28
CA PRO A 5 -10.78 1.82 13.96
C PRO A 5 -9.69 0.93 13.34
N VAL A 6 -10.06 -0.28 12.90
CA VAL A 6 -9.11 -1.21 12.22
C VAL A 6 -8.63 -0.64 10.88
N ILE A 7 -9.54 -0.12 10.04
CA ILE A 7 -9.16 0.50 8.76
C ILE A 7 -8.25 1.71 9.00
N VAL A 8 -8.56 2.55 9.99
CA VAL A 8 -7.73 3.71 10.34
C VAL A 8 -6.33 3.28 10.79
N ALA A 9 -6.24 2.26 11.63
CA ALA A 9 -4.95 1.72 12.07
C ALA A 9 -4.14 1.16 10.89
N LEU A 10 -4.80 0.45 9.97
CA LEU A 10 -4.18 -0.06 8.75
C LEU A 10 -3.63 1.08 7.88
N CYS A 11 -4.43 2.12 7.60
CA CYS A 11 -3.96 3.28 6.83
C CYS A 11 -2.72 3.93 7.46
N LYS A 12 -2.68 4.02 8.79
CA LYS A 12 -1.52 4.60 9.50
C LYS A 12 -0.28 3.75 9.34
N GLN A 13 -0.39 2.42 9.47
CA GLN A 13 0.74 1.51 9.28
C GLN A 13 1.20 1.48 7.83
N ALA A 14 0.27 1.38 6.88
CA ALA A 14 0.56 1.40 5.45
C ALA A 14 1.30 2.67 5.03
N ARG A 15 0.85 3.85 5.49
CA ARG A 15 1.53 5.12 5.20
C ARG A 15 2.99 5.12 5.67
N VAL A 16 3.28 4.62 6.88
CA VAL A 16 4.65 4.55 7.39
C VAL A 16 5.51 3.59 6.56
N GLN A 17 4.94 2.48 6.10
CA GLN A 17 5.65 1.54 5.23
C GLN A 17 5.94 2.15 3.86
N PHE A 18 4.91 2.73 3.22
CA PHE A 18 5.02 3.36 1.90
C PHE A 18 6.01 4.53 1.90
N GLU A 19 6.02 5.37 2.94
CA GLU A 19 7.01 6.45 3.07
C GLU A 19 8.45 5.93 3.11
N ARG A 20 8.70 4.79 3.76
CA ARG A 20 10.03 4.16 3.83
C ARG A 20 10.43 3.58 2.48
N GLU A 21 9.52 2.89 1.84
CA GLU A 21 9.72 2.27 0.53
C GLU A 21 9.94 3.32 -0.55
N GLU A 22 9.12 4.37 -0.60
CA GLU A 22 9.29 5.49 -1.53
C GLU A 22 10.57 6.29 -1.28
N ALA A 23 11.01 6.42 -0.02
CA ALA A 23 12.32 6.99 0.28
C ALA A 23 13.46 6.12 -0.25
N LEU A 24 13.33 4.80 -0.15
CA LEU A 24 14.30 3.84 -0.70
C LEU A 24 14.33 3.89 -2.22
N MET A 25 13.17 3.85 -2.88
CA MET A 25 13.03 3.99 -4.34
C MET A 25 13.70 5.27 -4.86
N ARG A 26 13.42 6.41 -4.21
CA ARG A 26 14.05 7.71 -4.56
C ARG A 26 15.57 7.68 -4.41
N ARG A 27 16.07 7.11 -3.31
CA ARG A 27 17.51 7.04 -3.05
C ARG A 27 18.24 6.22 -4.11
N LEU A 28 17.59 5.20 -4.66
CA LEU A 28 18.18 4.28 -5.63
C LEU A 28 17.86 4.63 -7.08
N ASN A 29 17.11 5.72 -7.32
CA ASN A 29 16.57 6.08 -8.63
C ASN A 29 15.82 4.91 -9.29
N PHE A 30 14.98 4.22 -8.52
CA PHE A 30 14.15 3.14 -9.04
C PHE A 30 13.26 3.68 -10.18
N PRO A 31 13.32 3.10 -11.39
CA PRO A 31 12.65 3.66 -12.57
C PRO A 31 11.15 3.89 -12.39
N ASP A 32 10.46 2.95 -11.75
CA ASP A 32 9.00 2.94 -11.66
C ASP A 32 8.47 3.59 -10.35
N GLN A 33 9.32 4.34 -9.63
CA GLN A 33 8.98 4.93 -8.33
C GLN A 33 7.68 5.76 -8.33
N GLN A 34 7.39 6.45 -9.43
CA GLN A 34 6.23 7.34 -9.51
C GLN A 34 4.94 6.54 -9.70
N ALA A 35 4.98 5.48 -10.53
CA ALA A 35 3.86 4.58 -10.73
C ALA A 35 3.55 3.82 -9.43
N HIS A 36 4.58 3.30 -8.76
CA HIS A 36 4.46 2.59 -7.50
C HIS A 36 3.86 3.49 -6.40
N ALA A 37 4.37 4.72 -6.23
CA ALA A 37 3.81 5.68 -5.27
C ALA A 37 2.33 6.07 -5.58
N ALA A 38 1.94 6.09 -6.85
CA ALA A 38 0.55 6.33 -7.24
C ALA A 38 -0.37 5.18 -6.81
N GLN A 39 0.08 3.92 -6.88
CA GLN A 39 -0.66 2.76 -6.39
C GLN A 39 -0.84 2.82 -4.86
N HIS A 40 0.22 3.17 -4.11
CA HIS A 40 0.14 3.42 -2.67
C HIS A 40 -0.92 4.46 -2.32
N GLN A 41 -0.88 5.61 -3.00
CA GLN A 41 -1.82 6.70 -2.77
C GLN A 41 -3.25 6.26 -3.07
N LEU A 42 -3.47 5.53 -4.17
CA LEU A 42 -4.79 5.01 -4.54
C LEU A 42 -5.36 4.07 -3.47
N LEU A 43 -4.56 3.14 -2.94
CA LEU A 43 -5.00 2.25 -1.85
C LEU A 43 -5.42 3.07 -0.62
N LEU A 44 -4.60 4.04 -0.21
CA LEU A 44 -4.88 4.86 0.97
C LEU A 44 -6.18 5.66 0.80
N GLU A 45 -6.40 6.27 -0.37
CA GLU A 45 -7.63 6.99 -0.69
C GLU A 45 -8.86 6.09 -0.60
N GLN A 46 -8.78 4.88 -1.18
CA GLN A 46 -9.88 3.92 -1.14
C GLN A 46 -10.17 3.44 0.30
N LEU A 47 -9.14 3.12 1.09
CA LEU A 47 -9.31 2.72 2.49
C LEU A 47 -9.88 3.86 3.36
N ILE A 48 -9.43 5.10 3.16
CA ILE A 48 -9.98 6.27 3.84
C ILE A 48 -11.46 6.45 3.47
N GLY A 49 -11.80 6.32 2.18
CA GLY A 49 -13.18 6.31 1.70
C GLY A 49 -14.05 5.30 2.43
N ARG A 50 -13.61 4.04 2.46
CA ARG A 50 -14.32 2.95 3.16
C ARG A 50 -14.43 3.19 4.68
N SER A 51 -13.41 3.78 5.30
CA SER A 51 -13.45 4.16 6.72
C SER A 51 -14.52 5.23 7.02
N MET A 52 -14.65 6.22 6.13
CA MET A 52 -15.69 7.24 6.23
C MET A 52 -17.08 6.65 6.04
N ASP A 53 -17.26 5.77 5.05
CA ASP A 53 -18.52 5.07 4.80
C ASP A 53 -18.98 4.29 6.04
N VAL A 54 -18.07 3.49 6.62
CA VAL A 54 -18.35 2.76 7.87
C VAL A 54 -18.68 3.72 9.01
N GLY A 55 -18.01 4.87 9.09
CA GLY A 55 -18.29 5.92 10.07
C GLY A 55 -19.68 6.55 9.93
N LYS A 56 -20.25 6.55 8.73
CA LYS A 56 -21.62 6.99 8.42
C LYS A 56 -22.66 5.89 8.57
N GLY A 57 -22.26 4.68 8.97
CA GLY A 57 -23.14 3.52 9.11
C GLY A 57 -23.32 2.69 7.82
N TYR A 58 -22.66 3.06 6.72
CA TYR A 58 -22.66 2.28 5.49
C TYR A 58 -21.47 1.33 5.46
N MET A 59 -21.72 0.03 5.65
CA MET A 59 -20.66 -0.97 5.68
C MET A 59 -20.79 -1.95 4.53
N ASN A 60 -19.87 -1.86 3.57
CA ASN A 60 -19.71 -2.84 2.50
C ASN A 60 -18.47 -3.71 2.79
N LYS A 61 -18.65 -4.77 3.61
CA LYS A 61 -17.56 -5.69 3.96
C LYS A 61 -16.93 -6.38 2.74
N PRO A 62 -17.71 -6.90 1.76
CA PRO A 62 -17.12 -7.51 0.56
C PRO A 62 -16.19 -6.58 -0.20
N ALA A 63 -16.57 -5.31 -0.37
CA ALA A 63 -15.72 -4.34 -1.08
C ALA A 63 -14.40 -4.06 -0.33
N ILE A 64 -14.41 -4.05 1.01
CA ILE A 64 -13.19 -3.88 1.82
C ILE A 64 -12.30 -5.11 1.71
N ALA A 65 -12.88 -6.31 1.78
CA ALA A 65 -12.15 -7.56 1.66
C ALA A 65 -11.52 -7.69 0.27
N GLN A 66 -12.27 -7.40 -0.79
CA GLN A 66 -11.78 -7.43 -2.17
C GLN A 66 -10.62 -6.46 -2.38
N LEU A 67 -10.73 -5.22 -1.89
CA LEU A 67 -9.64 -4.24 -1.96
C LEU A 67 -8.35 -4.78 -1.33
N MET A 68 -8.44 -5.35 -0.14
CA MET A 68 -7.26 -5.90 0.54
C MET A 68 -6.73 -7.16 -0.13
N GLN A 69 -7.61 -7.99 -0.69
CA GLN A 69 -7.23 -9.18 -1.44
C GLN A 69 -6.47 -8.78 -2.71
N ASP A 70 -7.01 -7.85 -3.49
CA ASP A 70 -6.40 -7.38 -4.74
C ASP A 70 -5.02 -6.79 -4.47
N TRP A 71 -4.89 -5.98 -3.40
CA TRP A 71 -3.59 -5.44 -2.98
C TRP A 71 -2.59 -6.54 -2.64
N ALA A 72 -2.99 -7.52 -1.83
CA ALA A 72 -2.11 -8.59 -1.38
C ALA A 72 -1.71 -9.55 -2.51
N THR A 73 -2.56 -9.75 -3.52
CA THR A 73 -2.29 -10.70 -4.61
C THR A 73 -1.66 -10.08 -5.85
N HIS A 74 -1.69 -8.77 -5.99
CA HIS A 74 -1.11 -8.09 -7.16
C HIS A 74 0.02 -7.15 -6.74
N HIS A 75 -0.26 -6.13 -5.92
CA HIS A 75 0.75 -5.13 -5.56
C HIS A 75 1.98 -5.76 -4.88
N VAL A 76 1.78 -6.57 -3.85
CA VAL A 76 2.89 -7.17 -3.10
C VAL A 76 3.75 -8.14 -3.96
N PRO A 77 3.19 -9.15 -4.64
CA PRO A 77 4.02 -10.09 -5.41
C PRO A 77 4.55 -9.53 -6.73
N GLU A 78 3.99 -8.45 -7.26
CA GLU A 78 4.41 -7.88 -8.54
C GLU A 78 5.27 -6.62 -8.33
N GLU A 79 4.72 -5.59 -7.71
CA GLU A 79 5.35 -4.27 -7.58
C GLU A 79 6.46 -4.27 -6.50
N ASP A 80 6.18 -4.78 -5.30
CA ASP A 80 7.20 -4.84 -4.23
C ASP A 80 8.30 -5.85 -4.60
N ALA A 81 7.95 -6.92 -5.33
CA ALA A 81 8.92 -7.89 -5.83
C ALA A 81 9.85 -7.30 -6.90
N ALA A 82 9.35 -6.41 -7.76
CA ALA A 82 10.18 -5.68 -8.73
C ALA A 82 11.22 -4.80 -8.02
N LEU A 83 10.82 -4.10 -6.96
CA LEU A 83 11.75 -3.36 -6.12
C LEU A 83 12.76 -4.28 -5.42
N ALA A 84 12.31 -5.43 -4.89
CA ALA A 84 13.20 -6.41 -4.26
C ALA A 84 14.26 -6.95 -5.24
N ALA A 85 13.87 -7.26 -6.48
CA ALA A 85 14.81 -7.67 -7.52
C ALA A 85 15.80 -6.56 -7.85
N PHE A 86 15.32 -5.31 -7.96
CA PHE A 86 16.18 -4.15 -8.18
C PHE A 86 17.22 -3.98 -7.05
N LEU A 87 16.80 -4.11 -5.79
CA LEU A 87 17.69 -4.04 -4.62
C LEU A 87 18.78 -5.11 -4.64
N ALA A 88 18.45 -6.34 -5.04
CA ALA A 88 19.42 -7.44 -5.13
C ALA A 88 20.54 -7.15 -6.14
N HIS A 89 20.26 -6.36 -7.18
CA HIS A 89 21.24 -5.95 -8.19
C HIS A 89 22.00 -4.65 -7.83
N HIS A 90 21.45 -3.82 -6.95
CA HIS A 90 22.04 -2.52 -6.56
C HIS A 90 22.78 -2.54 -5.21
N THR A 91 22.69 -3.63 -4.47
CA THR A 91 23.48 -3.82 -3.25
C THR A 91 24.83 -4.45 -3.62
N PRO A 92 25.98 -3.82 -3.32
CA PRO A 92 27.27 -4.48 -3.53
C PRO A 92 27.28 -5.77 -2.71
N LYS A 93 27.64 -6.90 -3.33
CA LYS A 93 28.00 -8.09 -2.57
C LYS A 93 29.26 -7.72 -1.79
N GLY A 94 29.10 -7.52 -0.48
CA GLY A 94 30.22 -7.39 0.45
C GLY A 94 31.11 -8.62 0.42
#